data_AF-A0A4Z0YJF9-F1
#
_entry.id   AF-A0A4Z0YJF9-F1
#
_cell.length_a   1.000
_cell.length_b   1.000
_cell.length_c   1.000
_cell.angle_alpha   90.00
_cell.angle_beta   90.00
_cell.angle_gamma   90.00
#
_symmetry.space_group_name_H-M   'P 1'
#
loop_
_entity.id
_entity.type
_entity.pdbx_description
1 polymer ?
#
loop_
_entity_poly.entity_id
_entity_poly.type
_entity_poly.pdbx_seq_one_letter_code
_entity_poly.pdbx_strand_id
1 'polypeptide(L)'
;MYLQSVATAILLLATSISAVPLEETTTLLDRPDGGYATQHNDDGTDTVLKFMSLADMNLTEISPVVERSLETRSSKTVCEGLVLDRTNLIQAWQCLQNLLGGGFVFGKGQVGYCKVGTVVVYACNYASNTVSRDTIQNALSTVSLNCGDLTSGYQRCQGSCGLVDSTIGRKNNGADFCYDGYKG
;
A
#
# COMPACT_ATOMS: atom_id res chain seq x y z
N MET A 1 -44.83 -12.05 63.24
CA MET A 1 -44.81 -12.25 61.78
C MET A 1 -44.97 -10.89 61.12
N TYR A 2 -43.90 -10.35 60.54
CA TYR A 2 -43.85 -9.65 59.25
C TYR A 2 -42.38 -9.25 59.04
N LEU A 3 -41.80 -9.88 58.01
CA LEU A 3 -40.45 -9.70 57.50
C LEU A 3 -40.44 -8.53 56.49
N GLN A 4 -39.21 -8.10 56.15
CA GLN A 4 -38.79 -7.50 54.86
C GLN A 4 -39.11 -6.00 54.66
N SER A 5 -38.22 -5.14 54.14
CA SER A 5 -37.04 -5.36 53.28
C SER A 5 -35.99 -4.25 53.46
N VAL A 6 -34.72 -4.63 53.51
CA VAL A 6 -33.57 -3.75 53.26
C VAL A 6 -33.28 -3.80 51.76
N ALA A 7 -33.43 -2.68 51.06
CA ALA A 7 -33.12 -2.58 49.64
C ALA A 7 -31.59 -2.53 49.45
N THR A 8 -31.02 -3.62 48.93
CA THR A 8 -29.62 -3.67 48.49
C THR A 8 -29.51 -3.06 47.10
N ALA A 9 -28.88 -1.90 46.99
CA ALA A 9 -28.52 -1.31 45.70
C ALA A 9 -27.35 -2.10 45.09
N ILE A 10 -27.62 -2.79 43.97
CA ILE A 10 -26.58 -3.46 43.18
C ILE A 10 -25.95 -2.40 42.27
N LEU A 11 -24.72 -2.01 42.59
CA LEU A 11 -23.88 -1.16 41.77
C LEU A 11 -23.38 -1.98 40.57
N LEU A 12 -23.99 -1.81 39.40
CA LEU A 12 -23.52 -2.40 38.14
C LEU A 12 -22.25 -1.64 37.69
N LEU A 13 -21.08 -2.22 37.99
CA LEU A 13 -19.83 -1.85 37.36
C LEU A 13 -19.88 -2.25 35.88
N ALA A 14 -20.15 -1.28 35.01
CA ALA A 14 -19.89 -1.41 33.59
C ALA A 14 -18.37 -1.50 33.40
N THR A 15 -17.84 -2.72 33.33
CA THR A 15 -16.47 -2.94 32.85
C THR A 15 -16.47 -2.63 31.37
N SER A 16 -16.02 -1.41 31.04
CA SER A 16 -15.59 -1.03 29.70
C SER A 16 -14.54 -2.05 29.24
N ILE A 17 -14.95 -2.99 28.40
CA ILE A 17 -14.02 -3.84 27.66
C ILE A 17 -13.25 -2.88 26.75
N SER A 18 -12.00 -2.61 27.10
CA SER A 18 -11.04 -2.00 26.21
C SER A 18 -10.94 -2.88 24.95
N ALA A 19 -11.47 -2.39 23.84
CA ALA A 19 -11.17 -2.96 22.54
C ALA A 19 -9.69 -2.70 22.20
N VAL A 20 -9.11 -3.63 21.45
CA VAL A 20 -7.75 -3.66 20.86
C VAL A 20 -6.68 -4.26 21.80
N PRO A 21 -5.86 -5.25 21.37
CA PRO A 21 -5.44 -5.55 19.99
C PRO A 21 -5.60 -7.02 19.55
N LEU A 22 -6.12 -7.26 18.35
CA LEU A 22 -5.91 -8.52 17.64
C LEU A 22 -5.75 -8.19 16.14
N GLU A 23 -4.55 -7.82 15.72
CA GLU A 23 -4.12 -8.12 14.35
C GLU A 23 -3.23 -9.35 14.40
N GLU A 24 -3.83 -10.47 14.82
CA GLU A 24 -3.27 -11.79 14.55
C GLU A 24 -3.38 -12.04 13.05
N THR A 25 -2.23 -12.01 12.37
CA THR A 25 -1.88 -12.95 11.28
C THR A 25 -3.01 -13.31 10.31
N THR A 26 -3.70 -12.32 9.76
CA THR A 26 -4.21 -12.51 8.39
C THR A 26 -2.98 -12.50 7.50
N THR A 27 -2.78 -13.58 6.74
CA THR A 27 -1.76 -13.53 5.69
C THR A 27 -2.10 -12.31 4.82
N LEU A 28 -1.10 -11.54 4.37
CA LEU A 28 -1.33 -10.29 3.64
C LEU A 28 -2.30 -10.47 2.44
N LEU A 29 -2.36 -11.68 1.88
CA LEU A 29 -3.33 -12.13 0.88
C LEU A 29 -4.81 -11.98 1.26
N ASP A 30 -5.16 -12.17 2.53
CA ASP A 30 -6.54 -12.12 3.04
C ASP A 30 -7.00 -10.70 3.40
N ARG A 31 -6.12 -9.71 3.22
CA ARG A 31 -6.45 -8.31 3.53
C ARG A 31 -7.52 -7.77 2.58
N PRO A 32 -8.44 -6.91 3.08
CA PRO A 32 -9.42 -6.26 2.21
C PRO A 32 -8.74 -5.38 1.15
N ASP A 33 -9.45 -5.10 0.07
CA ASP A 33 -8.94 -4.19 -0.95
C ASP A 33 -8.86 -2.76 -0.42
N GLY A 34 -7.74 -2.09 -0.70
CA GLY A 34 -7.46 -0.76 -0.17
C GLY A 34 -5.99 -0.41 -0.15
N GLY A 35 -5.71 0.77 0.40
CA GLY A 35 -4.37 1.31 0.54
C GLY A 35 -3.82 1.11 1.95
N TYR A 36 -2.58 0.67 2.00
CA TYR A 36 -1.84 0.37 3.21
C TYR A 36 -0.55 1.18 3.24
N ALA A 37 -0.29 1.88 4.33
CA ALA A 37 1.05 2.34 4.67
C ALA A 37 1.54 1.50 5.85
N THR A 38 2.72 0.92 5.72
CA THR A 38 3.29 0.01 6.70
C THR A 38 4.74 0.37 7.00
N GLN A 39 5.24 -0.10 8.13
CA GLN A 39 6.66 -0.10 8.50
C GLN A 39 7.14 -1.55 8.51
N HIS A 40 8.14 -1.86 7.70
CA HIS A 40 8.92 -3.08 7.85
C HIS A 40 9.93 -2.87 8.98
N ASN A 41 9.87 -3.73 10.00
CA ASN A 41 10.69 -3.65 11.20
C ASN A 41 11.96 -4.50 11.06
N ASP A 42 12.98 -4.22 11.85
CA ASP A 42 14.27 -4.95 11.80
C ASP A 42 14.14 -6.43 12.20
N ASP A 43 13.06 -6.81 12.89
CA ASP A 43 12.73 -8.19 13.26
C ASP A 43 12.00 -8.97 12.13
N GLY A 44 11.80 -8.33 10.98
CA GLY A 44 11.11 -8.90 9.82
C GLY A 44 9.58 -8.83 9.89
N THR A 45 9.01 -8.23 10.94
CA THR A 45 7.56 -7.99 11.04
C THR A 45 7.13 -6.72 10.31
N ASP A 46 5.85 -6.63 9.99
CA ASP A 46 5.25 -5.44 9.38
C ASP A 46 4.20 -4.81 10.29
N THR A 47 4.36 -3.52 10.59
CA THR A 47 3.36 -2.75 11.34
C THR A 47 2.50 -1.95 10.35
N VAL A 48 1.18 -2.13 10.38
CA VAL A 48 0.26 -1.27 9.61
C VAL A 48 0.17 0.10 10.29
N LEU A 49 0.65 1.15 9.62
CA LEU A 49 0.60 2.52 10.09
C LEU A 49 -0.71 3.21 9.68
N LYS A 50 -1.23 2.84 8.52
CA LYS A 50 -2.46 3.41 7.95
C LYS A 50 -3.13 2.39 7.03
N PHE A 51 -4.44 2.28 7.15
CA PHE A 51 -5.30 1.62 6.19
C PHE A 51 -6.38 2.59 5.70
N MET A 52 -6.71 2.50 4.42
CA MET A 52 -7.85 3.19 3.81
C MET A 52 -8.54 2.20 2.88
N SER A 53 -9.81 1.90 3.12
CA SER A 53 -10.55 0.95 2.28
C SER A 53 -10.69 1.52 0.86
N LEU A 54 -10.75 0.64 -0.14
CA LEU A 54 -10.95 1.08 -1.52
C LEU A 54 -12.29 1.84 -1.68
N ALA A 55 -13.31 1.46 -0.91
CA ALA A 55 -14.63 2.10 -0.92
C ALA A 55 -14.63 3.54 -0.39
N ASP A 56 -13.69 3.87 0.51
CA ASP A 56 -13.53 5.21 1.06
C ASP A 56 -12.65 6.12 0.18
N MET A 57 -12.05 5.57 -0.88
CA MET A 57 -11.21 6.33 -1.81
C MET A 57 -12.03 6.97 -2.92
N ASN A 58 -11.79 8.26 -3.14
CA ASN A 58 -12.30 8.93 -4.33
C ASN A 58 -11.43 8.57 -5.55
N LEU A 59 -11.75 7.43 -6.17
CA LEU A 59 -11.11 6.99 -7.41
C LEU A 59 -11.80 7.70 -8.59
N THR A 60 -11.30 8.88 -8.96
CA THR A 60 -11.68 9.51 -10.23
C THR A 60 -10.98 8.80 -11.37
N GLU A 61 -11.71 8.46 -12.44
CA GLU A 61 -11.13 7.90 -13.66
C GLU A 61 -9.91 8.71 -14.10
N ILE A 62 -8.71 8.11 -14.01
CA ILE A 62 -7.55 8.66 -14.71
C ILE A 62 -7.66 8.20 -16.16
N SER A 63 -7.39 9.14 -17.06
CA SER A 63 -7.07 8.79 -18.43
C SER A 63 -5.87 7.83 -18.42
N PRO A 64 -5.95 6.66 -19.06
CA PRO A 64 -4.84 5.73 -19.07
C PRO A 64 -3.66 6.39 -19.77
N VAL A 65 -2.49 6.26 -19.15
CA VAL A 65 -1.16 6.48 -19.76
C VAL A 65 -1.02 7.84 -20.43
N VAL A 66 -0.55 8.84 -19.68
CA VAL A 66 -0.06 10.08 -20.28
C VAL A 66 1.14 9.72 -21.19
N GLU A 67 0.94 9.81 -22.50
CA GLU A 67 2.03 9.96 -23.46
C GLU A 67 2.74 11.28 -23.17
N ARG A 68 3.83 11.29 -22.39
CA ARG A 68 4.76 12.43 -22.43
C ARG A 68 6.23 12.01 -22.29
N SER A 69 6.96 12.55 -23.28
CA SER A 69 8.38 12.80 -23.44
C SER A 69 9.34 11.90 -22.66
N LEU A 70 10.12 11.13 -23.44
CA LEU A 70 11.55 10.80 -23.32
C LEU A 70 12.35 11.46 -22.17
N GLU A 71 11.90 11.42 -20.93
CA GLU A 71 12.72 11.78 -19.79
C GLU A 71 13.44 10.52 -19.35
N THR A 72 14.70 10.48 -19.79
CA THR A 72 15.80 9.63 -19.34
C THR A 72 15.39 8.20 -19.02
N ARG A 73 15.55 7.31 -20.00
CA ARG A 73 15.55 5.85 -19.80
C ARG A 73 16.28 5.53 -18.50
N SER A 74 15.52 5.28 -17.43
CA SER A 74 16.11 4.85 -16.19
C SER A 74 16.55 3.42 -16.43
N SER A 75 17.86 3.17 -16.43
CA SER A 75 18.48 1.86 -16.68
C SER A 75 18.19 0.82 -15.59
N LYS A 76 17.18 1.03 -14.75
CA LYS A 76 16.83 0.20 -13.60
C LYS A 76 15.34 -0.18 -13.56
N THR A 77 14.69 -0.32 -14.72
CA THR A 77 13.38 -0.98 -14.80
C THR A 77 13.59 -2.50 -14.87
N VAL A 78 12.81 -3.25 -14.09
CA VAL A 78 12.82 -4.72 -14.12
C VAL A 78 11.43 -5.20 -14.53
N CYS A 79 11.39 -6.06 -15.54
CA CYS A 79 10.15 -6.68 -16.04
C CYS A 79 10.08 -8.12 -15.53
N GLU A 80 8.97 -8.47 -14.88
CA GLU A 80 8.80 -9.78 -14.25
C GLU A 80 7.88 -10.71 -15.06
N GLY A 81 7.26 -10.21 -16.13
CA GLY A 81 6.63 -11.02 -17.18
C GLY A 81 5.23 -11.56 -16.89
N LEU A 82 4.65 -11.32 -15.71
CA LEU A 82 3.26 -11.71 -15.42
C LEU A 82 2.27 -10.67 -15.97
N VAL A 83 1.21 -11.14 -16.61
CA VAL A 83 0.12 -10.27 -17.09
C VAL A 83 -0.84 -10.01 -15.94
N LEU A 84 -1.10 -8.73 -15.67
CA LEU A 84 -1.98 -8.23 -14.62
C LEU A 84 -3.37 -7.92 -15.19
N ASP A 85 -4.39 -8.07 -14.34
CA ASP A 85 -5.75 -7.62 -14.69
C ASP A 85 -5.77 -6.10 -14.86
N ARG A 86 -6.31 -5.63 -15.99
CA ARG A 86 -6.30 -4.22 -16.37
C ARG A 86 -7.11 -3.36 -15.41
N THR A 87 -8.31 -3.81 -15.03
CA THR A 87 -9.22 -3.03 -14.19
C THR A 87 -8.63 -2.88 -12.79
N ASN A 88 -8.18 -3.99 -12.21
CA ASN A 88 -7.52 -4.02 -10.91
C ASN A 88 -6.24 -3.17 -10.91
N LEU A 89 -5.45 -3.21 -11.99
CA LEU A 89 -4.23 -2.41 -12.10
C LEU A 89 -4.52 -0.89 -12.10
N ILE A 90 -5.51 -0.45 -12.87
CA ILE A 90 -5.88 0.98 -12.92
C ILE A 90 -6.35 1.44 -11.53
N GLN A 91 -7.21 0.66 -10.88
CA GLN A 91 -7.73 0.99 -9.55
C GLN A 91 -6.62 0.98 -8.47
N ALA A 92 -5.74 -0.02 -8.48
CA ALA A 92 -4.62 -0.10 -7.54
C ALA A 92 -3.63 1.06 -7.73
N TRP A 93 -3.39 1.48 -8.97
CA TRP A 93 -2.57 2.66 -9.27
C TRP A 93 -3.20 3.93 -8.70
N GLN A 94 -4.49 4.19 -9.00
CA GLN A 94 -5.23 5.33 -8.44
C GLN A 94 -5.22 5.34 -6.92
N CYS A 95 -5.47 4.18 -6.32
CA CYS A 95 -5.43 3.98 -4.89
C CYS A 95 -4.08 4.43 -4.32
N LEU A 96 -2.97 4.00 -4.93
CA LEU A 96 -1.63 4.35 -4.42
C LEU A 96 -1.37 5.86 -4.54
N GLN A 97 -1.78 6.46 -5.65
CA GLN A 97 -1.70 7.91 -5.86
C GLN A 97 -2.60 8.71 -4.90
N ASN A 98 -3.71 8.16 -4.44
CA ASN A 98 -4.56 8.80 -3.44
C ASN A 98 -3.99 8.63 -2.03
N LEU A 99 -3.46 7.44 -1.73
CA LEU A 99 -2.83 7.14 -0.45
C LEU A 99 -1.62 8.04 -0.19
N LEU A 100 -0.81 8.29 -1.23
CA LEU A 100 0.52 8.93 -1.12
C LEU A 100 0.64 10.30 -1.81
N GLY A 101 -0.34 10.68 -2.64
CA GLY A 101 -0.18 11.77 -3.61
C GLY A 101 -0.04 13.19 -3.07
N GLY A 102 -0.34 13.42 -1.78
CA GLY A 102 -0.19 14.72 -1.13
C GLY A 102 1.25 15.11 -0.78
N GLY A 103 2.25 14.33 -1.19
CA GLY A 103 3.64 14.50 -0.77
C GLY A 103 3.93 13.75 0.53
N PHE A 104 3.63 12.44 0.54
CA PHE A 104 3.81 11.61 1.72
C PHE A 104 5.30 11.44 2.03
N VAL A 105 5.70 11.81 3.25
CA VAL A 105 7.07 11.60 3.73
C VAL A 105 7.16 10.19 4.30
N PHE A 106 7.84 9.32 3.57
CA PHE A 106 8.16 7.98 4.04
C PHE A 106 9.48 7.97 4.79
N GLY A 107 9.47 7.36 5.96
CA GLY A 107 10.68 6.89 6.63
C GLY A 107 11.35 5.72 5.89
N LYS A 108 12.58 5.41 6.28
CA LYS A 108 13.25 4.17 5.85
C LYS A 108 12.49 2.95 6.36
N GLY A 109 12.36 1.92 5.54
CA GLY A 109 11.64 0.69 5.89
C GLY A 109 10.13 0.79 5.67
N GLN A 110 9.60 1.98 5.36
CA GLN A 110 8.18 2.14 5.12
C GLN A 110 7.79 1.75 3.70
N VAL A 111 6.61 1.14 3.60
CA VAL A 111 6.03 0.67 2.33
C VAL A 111 4.61 1.21 2.22
N GLY A 112 4.31 1.86 1.10
CA GLY A 112 2.94 2.14 0.70
C GLY A 112 2.53 1.18 -0.40
N TYR A 113 1.39 0.53 -0.28
CA TYR A 113 0.87 -0.31 -1.34
C TYR A 113 -0.65 -0.26 -1.40
N CYS A 114 -1.19 -0.60 -2.56
CA CYS A 114 -2.60 -0.73 -2.80
C CYS A 114 -2.89 -2.07 -3.41
N LYS A 115 -3.74 -2.84 -2.72
CA LYS A 115 -4.25 -4.13 -3.16
C LYS A 115 -5.65 -3.95 -3.72
N VAL A 116 -5.86 -4.43 -4.94
CA VAL A 116 -7.18 -4.50 -5.58
C VAL A 116 -7.30 -5.83 -6.31
N GLY A 117 -8.19 -6.70 -5.84
CA GLY A 117 -8.37 -8.04 -6.36
C GLY A 117 -7.05 -8.81 -6.43
N THR A 118 -6.59 -9.07 -7.65
CA THR A 118 -5.35 -9.82 -7.94
C THR A 118 -4.14 -8.93 -8.16
N VAL A 119 -4.22 -7.61 -8.02
CA VAL A 119 -3.10 -6.70 -8.32
C VAL A 119 -2.67 -5.93 -7.10
N VAL A 120 -1.37 -5.78 -6.94
CA VAL A 120 -0.76 -4.87 -5.97
C VAL A 120 0.10 -3.86 -6.71
N VAL A 121 -0.10 -2.58 -6.41
CA VAL A 121 0.76 -1.47 -6.83
C VAL A 121 1.41 -0.89 -5.59
N TYR A 122 2.73 -0.69 -5.60
CA TYR A 122 3.50 -0.44 -4.38
C TYR A 122 4.61 0.59 -4.57
N ALA A 123 5.04 1.14 -3.44
CA ALA A 123 6.19 2.02 -3.25
C ALA A 123 6.95 1.58 -2.00
N CYS A 124 8.16 1.06 -2.18
CA CYS A 124 9.07 0.58 -1.16
C CYS A 124 10.11 1.65 -0.86
N ASN A 125 10.31 2.02 0.40
CA ASN A 125 11.26 3.07 0.73
C ASN A 125 12.45 2.57 1.55
N TYR A 126 13.66 2.70 0.99
CA TYR A 126 14.89 2.20 1.61
C TYR A 126 15.77 3.32 2.20
N ALA A 127 15.39 4.58 1.96
CA ALA A 127 15.89 5.78 2.63
C ALA A 127 14.72 6.73 2.91
N SER A 128 14.89 7.79 3.70
CA SER A 128 13.82 8.79 3.88
C SER A 128 13.53 9.51 2.56
N ASN A 129 12.28 9.52 2.11
CA ASN A 129 11.88 10.12 0.83
C ASN A 129 10.51 10.78 0.91
N THR A 130 10.31 11.84 0.12
CA THR A 130 8.98 12.40 -0.14
C THR A 130 8.46 11.84 -1.45
N VAL A 131 7.43 11.00 -1.39
CA VAL A 131 6.81 10.42 -2.57
C VAL A 131 5.58 11.23 -2.96
N SER A 132 5.56 11.73 -4.20
CA SER A 132 4.44 12.49 -4.76
C SER A 132 3.63 11.67 -5.75
N ARG A 133 2.43 12.16 -6.10
CA ARG A 133 1.61 11.60 -7.17
C ARG A 133 2.37 11.50 -8.49
N ASP A 134 3.11 12.54 -8.85
CA ASP A 134 3.88 12.60 -10.10
C ASP A 134 5.02 11.58 -10.10
N THR A 135 5.66 11.37 -8.95
CA THR A 135 6.72 10.36 -8.82
C THR A 135 6.17 8.95 -9.08
N ILE A 136 5.01 8.62 -8.50
CA ILE A 136 4.32 7.35 -8.72
C ILE A 136 3.91 7.23 -10.20
N GLN A 137 3.30 8.28 -10.76
CA GLN A 137 2.90 8.30 -12.16
C GLN A 137 4.07 8.02 -13.10
N ASN A 138 5.18 8.74 -12.93
CA ASN A 138 6.35 8.64 -13.80
C ASN A 138 7.01 7.26 -13.70
N ALA A 139 7.14 6.71 -12.47
CA ALA A 139 7.72 5.40 -12.27
C ALA A 139 6.86 4.29 -12.92
N LEU A 140 5.55 4.30 -12.71
CA LEU A 140 4.65 3.28 -13.29
C LEU A 140 4.46 3.44 -14.79
N SER A 141 4.46 4.67 -15.32
CA SER A 141 4.54 4.92 -16.76
C SER A 141 5.83 4.35 -17.36
N THR A 142 6.97 4.51 -16.67
CA THR A 142 8.24 3.92 -17.11
C THR A 142 8.18 2.39 -17.16
N VAL A 143 7.54 1.75 -16.17
CA VAL A 143 7.29 0.31 -16.19
C VAL A 143 6.41 -0.08 -17.38
N SER A 144 5.31 0.64 -17.64
CA SER A 144 4.47 0.38 -18.82
C SER A 144 5.24 0.49 -20.14
N LEU A 145 6.04 1.53 -20.30
CA LEU A 145 6.81 1.77 -21.53
C LEU A 145 7.86 0.67 -21.78
N ASN A 146 8.51 0.17 -20.74
CA ASN A 146 9.60 -0.80 -20.87
C ASN A 146 9.14 -2.26 -20.81
N CYS A 147 8.10 -2.56 -20.02
CA CYS A 147 7.64 -3.93 -19.76
C CYS A 147 6.31 -4.27 -20.46
N GLY A 148 5.59 -3.28 -20.97
CA GLY A 148 4.23 -3.40 -21.48
C GLY A 148 3.19 -3.00 -20.43
N ASP A 149 2.05 -2.46 -20.90
CA ASP A 149 1.06 -1.77 -20.06
C ASP A 149 0.47 -2.59 -18.92
N LEU A 150 0.36 -3.91 -19.11
CA LEU A 150 -0.24 -4.83 -18.15
C LEU A 150 0.79 -5.78 -17.52
N THR A 151 2.07 -5.61 -17.81
CA THR A 151 3.10 -6.53 -17.32
C THR A 151 3.57 -6.12 -15.94
N SER A 152 3.75 -7.10 -15.05
CA SER A 152 4.38 -6.90 -13.75
C SER A 152 5.83 -6.46 -13.88
N GLY A 153 6.26 -5.65 -12.91
CA GLY A 153 7.59 -5.07 -12.92
C GLY A 153 7.67 -3.84 -12.04
N TYR A 154 8.88 -3.29 -11.93
CA TYR A 154 9.14 -2.15 -11.08
C TYR A 154 10.23 -1.25 -11.65
N GLN A 155 10.21 0.00 -11.19
CA GLN A 155 11.25 0.98 -11.41
C GLN A 155 12.03 1.18 -10.11
N ARG A 156 13.34 0.96 -10.15
CA ARG A 156 14.25 1.28 -9.05
C ARG A 156 14.66 2.74 -9.12
N CYS A 157 14.41 3.50 -8.07
CA CYS A 157 14.74 4.93 -7.95
C CYS A 157 15.83 5.14 -6.90
N GLN A 158 17.09 4.98 -7.30
CA GLN A 158 18.27 5.13 -6.43
C GLN A 158 19.08 6.33 -6.92
N GLY A 159 18.88 7.48 -6.28
CA GLY A 159 19.36 8.78 -6.75
C GLY A 159 18.70 9.21 -8.07
N SER A 160 17.48 8.75 -8.35
CA SER A 160 16.74 9.00 -9.58
C SER A 160 15.24 9.11 -9.29
N CYS A 161 14.43 9.51 -10.28
CA CYS A 161 12.99 9.76 -10.11
C CYS A 161 12.65 10.82 -9.04
N GLY A 162 13.62 11.67 -8.64
CA GLY A 162 13.46 12.60 -7.51
C GLY A 162 13.56 11.94 -6.13
N LEU A 163 13.96 10.67 -6.03
CA LEU A 163 14.07 9.92 -4.78
C LEU A 163 15.52 9.53 -4.50
N VAL A 164 15.89 9.54 -3.23
CA VAL A 164 17.19 9.06 -2.71
C VAL A 164 17.30 7.56 -2.93
N ASP A 165 16.32 6.79 -2.45
CA ASP A 165 16.37 5.34 -2.52
C ASP A 165 14.97 4.71 -2.31
N SER A 166 14.34 4.30 -3.40
CA SER A 166 13.01 3.66 -3.40
C SER A 166 12.83 2.69 -4.58
N THR A 167 11.79 1.85 -4.53
CA THR A 167 11.26 1.09 -5.66
C THR A 167 9.77 1.31 -5.78
N ILE A 168 9.28 1.58 -6.98
CA ILE A 168 7.84 1.71 -7.25
C ILE A 168 7.48 0.73 -8.35
N GLY A 169 6.43 -0.07 -8.16
CA GLY A 169 6.12 -1.15 -9.08
C GLY A 169 4.71 -1.69 -8.95
N ARG A 170 4.45 -2.74 -9.73
CA ARG A 170 3.18 -3.45 -9.81
C ARG A 170 3.41 -4.95 -9.97
N LYS A 171 2.61 -5.76 -9.28
CA LYS A 171 2.74 -7.22 -9.28
C LYS A 171 1.40 -7.90 -9.02
N ASN A 172 1.38 -9.22 -9.15
CA ASN A 172 0.25 -10.04 -8.73
C ASN A 172 0.17 -10.06 -7.19
N ASN A 173 -1.05 -10.08 -6.66
CA ASN A 173 -1.32 -10.21 -5.23
C ASN A 173 -0.68 -11.50 -4.66
N GLY A 174 -0.14 -11.45 -3.44
CA GLY A 174 0.55 -12.58 -2.80
C GLY A 174 1.96 -12.90 -3.33
N ALA A 175 2.48 -12.14 -4.30
CA ALA A 175 3.89 -12.22 -4.68
C ALA A 175 4.75 -11.33 -3.79
N ASP A 176 6.01 -11.71 -3.57
CA ASP A 176 6.94 -10.90 -2.79
C ASP A 176 7.29 -9.59 -3.52
N PHE A 177 7.31 -8.49 -2.77
CA PHE A 177 7.79 -7.17 -3.21
C PHE A 177 8.40 -6.38 -2.05
N CYS A 178 9.23 -5.38 -2.36
CA CYS A 178 10.04 -4.61 -1.39
C CYS A 178 11.13 -5.41 -0.67
N TYR A 179 10.74 -6.32 0.21
CA TYR A 179 11.62 -7.08 1.10
C TYR A 179 11.35 -8.57 0.90
N ASP A 180 12.32 -9.41 1.25
CA ASP A 180 12.13 -10.85 1.16
C ASP A 180 11.00 -11.29 2.09
N GLY A 181 10.04 -12.06 1.57
CA GLY A 181 8.83 -12.47 2.29
C GLY A 181 7.75 -11.39 2.47
N TYR A 182 7.96 -10.14 2.04
CA TYR A 182 6.96 -9.09 2.13
C TYR A 182 5.96 -9.23 0.98
N LYS A 183 4.73 -9.62 1.29
CA LYS A 183 3.66 -9.88 0.33
C LYS A 183 2.54 -8.87 0.53
N GLY A 184 1.88 -8.47 -0.53
CA GLY A 184 0.69 -7.62 -0.48
C GLY A 184 -0.55 -8.44 -0.61
#